data_AF-A0A254RTJ9-F1
#
_entry.id   AF-A0A254RTJ9-F1
#
_cell.length_a   1.000
_cell.length_b   1.000
_cell.length_c   1.000
_cell.angle_alpha   90.00
_cell.angle_beta   90.00
_cell.angle_gamma   90.00
#
_symmetry.space_group_name_H-M   'P 1'
#
loop_
_entity.id
_entity.type
_entity.pdbx_description
1 polymer ?
#
loop_
_entity_poly.entity_id
_entity_poly.type
_entity_poly.pdbx_seq_one_letter_code
_entity_poly.pdbx_strand_id
1 'polypeptide(L)'
;MDGKKQGSLFQQNDKIEEITIQKLFDSMYIIELTINFQATVHLKLRNGDSFSFSASTIDLQRTLENLETFVDEFPEHKEKMERAKIEAEKKAKIEEMAKISIRSAVEQLLSTTHYEWDLVDKGEFFSLRIGMGKKNVISMTLNRRDFMKRLPTLLEVLGRVENLLNTMPFPMDITMTKEFTRF
;
A
#
# COMPACT_ATOMS: atom_id res chain seq x y z
N MET A 1 -8.80 33.57 -46.00
CA MET A 1 -7.93 32.53 -46.57
C MET A 1 -7.28 31.81 -45.39
N ASP A 2 -7.94 30.76 -44.90
CA ASP A 2 -7.50 30.02 -43.72
C ASP A 2 -6.56 28.89 -44.14
N GLY A 3 -5.26 29.09 -43.90
CA GLY A 3 -4.26 28.04 -44.01
C GLY A 3 -4.39 27.09 -42.82
N LYS A 4 -5.12 25.99 -43.01
CA LYS A 4 -5.09 24.85 -42.09
C LYS A 4 -3.65 24.34 -41.98
N LYS A 5 -3.05 24.45 -40.80
CA LYS A 5 -1.83 23.72 -40.43
C LYS A 5 -2.12 22.23 -40.59
N GLN A 6 -1.63 21.63 -41.67
CA GLN A 6 -1.58 20.19 -41.83
C GLN A 6 -0.51 19.66 -40.86
N GLY A 7 -0.93 19.03 -39.77
CA GLY A 7 -0.03 18.27 -38.92
C GLY A 7 0.61 17.15 -39.74
N SER A 8 1.93 17.05 -39.68
CA SER A 8 2.69 15.99 -40.36
C SER A 8 2.41 14.65 -39.67
N LEU A 9 1.71 13.75 -40.36
CA LEU A 9 1.49 12.37 -39.90
C LEU A 9 2.68 11.51 -40.32
N PHE A 10 3.25 10.74 -39.39
CA PHE A 10 4.23 9.71 -39.73
C PHE A 10 3.50 8.50 -40.33
N GLN A 11 3.92 8.02 -41.50
CA GLN A 11 3.28 6.89 -42.16
C GLN A 11 4.27 5.73 -42.34
N GLN A 12 3.73 4.51 -42.37
CA GLN A 12 4.49 3.24 -42.50
C GLN A 12 5.37 3.15 -43.77
N ASN A 13 5.26 4.09 -44.71
CA ASN A 13 6.03 4.18 -45.95
C ASN A 13 7.08 5.31 -45.97
N ASP A 14 7.21 6.09 -44.90
CA ASP A 14 8.32 7.03 -44.77
C ASP A 14 9.63 6.23 -44.66
N LYS A 15 10.65 6.57 -45.45
CA LYS A 15 11.97 5.87 -45.47
C LYS A 15 12.78 6.04 -44.18
N ILE A 16 12.13 6.43 -43.08
CA ILE A 16 12.70 6.68 -41.77
C ILE A 16 12.29 5.49 -40.90
N GLU A 17 13.27 4.66 -40.50
CA GLU A 17 13.01 3.46 -39.71
C GLU A 17 12.63 3.80 -38.26
N GLU A 18 13.25 4.86 -37.71
CA GLU A 18 13.10 5.30 -36.32
C GLU A 18 13.43 6.80 -36.17
N ILE A 19 12.67 7.49 -35.31
CA ILE A 19 12.97 8.82 -34.80
C ILE A 19 13.07 8.74 -33.28
N THR A 20 14.23 9.11 -32.75
CA THR A 20 14.47 9.10 -31.30
C THR A 20 14.73 10.53 -30.81
N ILE A 21 13.94 10.97 -29.84
CA ILE A 21 14.05 12.26 -29.18
C ILE A 21 14.42 12.01 -27.73
N GLN A 22 15.59 12.50 -27.33
CA GLN A 22 16.05 12.40 -25.95
C GLN A 22 16.05 13.78 -25.32
N LYS A 23 15.43 13.91 -24.15
CA LYS A 23 15.53 15.10 -23.31
C LYS A 23 16.16 14.74 -21.98
N LEU A 24 17.30 15.36 -21.70
CA LEU A 24 17.99 15.24 -20.42
C LEU A 24 17.46 16.29 -19.46
N PHE A 25 17.09 15.87 -18.26
CA PHE A 25 16.60 16.74 -17.21
C PHE A 25 17.69 17.05 -16.19
N ASP A 26 18.44 16.02 -15.80
CA ASP A 26 19.63 16.13 -14.96
C ASP A 26 20.57 14.93 -15.18
N SER A 27 21.68 14.94 -14.47
CA SER A 27 22.35 13.77 -13.89
C SER A 27 21.86 12.37 -14.25
N MET A 28 20.60 12.16 -13.86
CA MET A 28 19.96 10.92 -13.48
C MET A 28 18.63 10.68 -14.19
N TYR A 29 18.11 11.62 -14.99
CA TYR A 29 16.86 11.44 -15.71
C TYR A 29 17.00 11.82 -17.19
N ILE A 30 16.77 10.82 -18.03
CA ILE A 30 16.60 10.97 -19.48
C ILE A 30 15.17 10.52 -19.76
N ILE A 31 14.44 11.30 -20.56
CA ILE A 31 13.22 10.85 -21.22
C ILE A 31 13.59 10.62 -22.68
N GLU A 32 13.55 9.35 -23.06
CA GLU A 32 13.73 8.92 -24.44
C GLU A 32 12.36 8.62 -25.02
N LEU A 33 11.99 9.35 -26.07
CA LEU A 33 10.83 9.12 -26.91
C LEU A 33 11.30 8.51 -28.21
N THR A 34 10.97 7.24 -28.44
CA THR A 34 11.27 6.55 -29.70
C THR A 34 9.99 6.36 -30.49
N ILE A 35 9.96 6.78 -31.75
CA ILE A 35 8.85 6.61 -32.70
C ILE A 35 9.38 5.78 -33.87
N ASN A 36 8.81 4.61 -34.11
CA ASN A 36 9.21 3.73 -35.21
C ASN A 36 8.10 3.62 -36.28
N PHE A 37 8.40 2.91 -37.37
CA PHE A 37 7.44 2.64 -38.46
C PHE A 37 6.17 1.89 -38.02
N GLN A 38 6.17 1.28 -36.83
CA GLN A 38 5.00 0.64 -36.23
C GLN A 38 4.16 1.61 -35.38
N ALA A 39 4.54 2.89 -35.35
CA ALA A 39 3.92 3.91 -34.51
C ALA A 39 3.88 3.49 -33.02
N THR A 40 4.99 2.89 -32.56
CA THR A 40 5.22 2.61 -31.15
C THR A 40 6.00 3.74 -30.51
N VAL A 41 5.50 4.22 -29.38
CA VAL A 41 6.10 5.21 -28.50
C VAL A 41 6.72 4.51 -27.30
N HIS A 42 8.03 4.66 -27.11
CA HIS A 42 8.71 4.23 -25.89
C HIS A 42 9.06 5.44 -25.02
N LEU A 43 8.84 5.34 -23.72
CA LEU A 43 9.30 6.24 -22.68
C LEU A 43 10.24 5.45 -21.77
N LYS A 44 11.52 5.80 -21.74
CA LYS A 44 12.50 5.18 -20.85
C LYS A 44 12.94 6.16 -19.78
N LEU A 45 12.98 5.70 -18.53
CA LEU A 45 13.57 6.40 -17.40
C LEU A 45 14.93 5.75 -17.06
N ARG A 46 15.89 6.53 -16.55
CA ARG A 46 17.27 6.04 -16.28
C ARG A 46 17.33 4.95 -15.20
N ASN A 47 16.33 4.89 -14.32
CA ASN A 47 16.21 3.87 -13.28
C ASN A 47 15.85 2.47 -13.85
N GLY A 48 15.63 2.35 -15.15
CA GLY A 48 15.32 1.10 -15.84
C GLY A 48 13.82 0.92 -16.12
N ASP A 49 12.97 1.80 -15.57
CA ASP A 49 11.54 1.77 -15.88
C ASP A 49 11.34 2.19 -17.33
N SER A 50 10.52 1.44 -18.05
CA SER A 50 10.14 1.78 -19.42
C SER A 50 8.65 1.56 -19.61
N PHE A 51 8.04 2.49 -20.33
CA PHE A 51 6.64 2.45 -20.71
C PHE A 51 6.58 2.43 -22.23
N SER A 52 5.86 1.48 -22.80
CA SER A 52 5.66 1.39 -24.24
C SER A 52 4.18 1.51 -24.56
N PHE A 53 3.85 2.35 -25.52
CA PHE A 53 2.50 2.53 -26.04
C PHE A 53 2.52 2.40 -27.55
N SER A 54 1.72 1.49 -28.11
CA SER A 54 1.57 1.33 -29.55
C SER A 54 0.28 1.99 -30.03
N ALA A 55 0.37 2.84 -31.05
CA ALA A 55 -0.79 3.42 -31.73
C ALA A 55 -0.77 3.07 -33.21
N SER A 56 -1.94 2.96 -33.85
CA SER A 56 -2.03 2.74 -35.30
C SER A 56 -1.74 3.99 -36.13
N THR A 57 -1.86 5.18 -35.51
CA THR A 57 -1.56 6.49 -36.11
C THR A 57 -1.03 7.43 -35.04
N ILE A 58 0.11 8.08 -35.29
CA ILE A 58 0.68 9.09 -34.39
C ILE A 58 0.62 10.45 -35.09
N ASP A 59 -0.06 11.41 -34.45
CA ASP A 59 0.10 12.83 -34.76
C ASP A 59 1.41 13.30 -34.14
N LEU A 60 2.45 13.43 -34.96
CA LEU A 60 3.77 13.84 -34.51
C LEU A 60 3.74 15.21 -33.85
N GLN A 61 3.01 16.17 -34.43
CA GLN A 61 2.96 17.53 -33.91
C GLN A 61 2.34 17.54 -32.52
N ARG A 62 1.19 16.90 -32.36
CA ARG A 62 0.53 16.80 -31.06
C ARG A 62 1.35 16.00 -30.05
N THR A 63 2.07 14.98 -30.51
CA THR A 63 2.95 14.18 -29.65
C THR A 63 4.13 15.00 -29.13
N LEU A 64 4.73 15.83 -29.99
CA LEU A 64 5.78 16.77 -29.61
C LEU A 64 5.27 17.84 -28.64
N GLU A 65 4.11 18.44 -28.90
CA GLU A 65 3.49 19.43 -28.01
C GLU A 65 3.17 18.83 -26.62
N ASN A 66 2.63 17.60 -26.60
CA ASN A 66 2.38 16.88 -25.35
C ASN A 66 3.68 16.54 -24.61
N LEU A 67 4.75 16.18 -25.35
CA LEU A 67 6.05 15.89 -24.77
C LEU A 67 6.67 17.15 -24.16
N GLU A 68 6.63 18.28 -24.85
CA GLU A 68 7.11 19.56 -24.33
C GLU A 68 6.38 19.95 -23.05
N THR A 69 5.04 19.85 -23.06
CA THR A 69 4.20 20.10 -21.88
C THR A 69 4.59 19.17 -20.72
N PHE A 70 4.72 17.87 -20.98
CA PHE A 70 5.11 16.90 -19.98
C PHE A 70 6.50 17.15 -19.41
N VAL A 71 7.47 17.53 -20.26
CA VAL A 71 8.83 17.89 -19.84
C VAL A 71 8.79 19.10 -18.91
N ASP A 72 8.03 20.14 -19.28
CA ASP A 72 7.98 21.37 -18.49
C ASP A 72 7.30 21.13 -17.12
N GLU A 73 6.33 20.23 -17.07
CA GLU A 73 5.61 19.85 -15.84
C GLU A 73 6.31 18.75 -15.02
N PHE A 74 7.27 18.02 -15.62
CA PHE A 74 7.93 16.87 -14.99
C PHE A 74 8.55 17.17 -13.61
N PRO A 75 9.24 18.32 -13.37
CA PRO A 75 9.76 18.65 -12.05
C PRO A 75 8.67 18.73 -10.97
N GLU A 76 7.51 19.27 -11.29
CA GLU A 76 6.38 19.36 -10.37
C GLU A 76 5.77 17.98 -10.09
N HIS A 77 5.60 17.16 -11.13
CA HIS A 77 5.14 15.78 -10.99
C HIS A 77 6.09 14.94 -10.13
N LYS A 78 7.41 15.09 -10.33
CA LYS A 78 8.45 14.44 -9.52
C LYS A 78 8.34 14.86 -8.06
N GLU A 79 8.20 16.16 -7.77
CA GLU A 79 8.07 16.66 -6.40
C GLU A 79 6.80 16.12 -5.73
N LYS A 80 5.67 16.07 -6.45
CA LYS A 80 4.42 15.47 -5.95
C LYS A 80 4.59 13.98 -5.66
N MET A 81 5.23 13.24 -6.55
CA MET A 81 5.50 11.80 -6.37
C MET A 81 6.39 11.54 -5.15
N GLU A 82 7.49 12.29 -5.00
CA GLU A 82 8.39 12.15 -3.85
C GLU A 82 7.71 12.51 -2.53
N ARG A 83 6.88 13.57 -2.50
CA ARG A 83 6.06 13.89 -1.33
C ARG A 83 5.10 12.76 -0.97
N ALA A 84 4.38 12.22 -1.95
CA ALA A 84 3.46 11.11 -1.72
C ALA A 84 4.17 9.86 -1.19
N LYS A 85 5.38 9.57 -1.71
CA LYS A 85 6.22 8.48 -1.22
C LYS A 85 6.61 8.68 0.25
N ILE A 86 7.09 9.88 0.60
CA ILE A 86 7.46 10.22 1.99
C ILE A 86 6.25 10.10 2.93
N GLU A 87 5.07 10.56 2.51
CA GLU A 87 3.85 10.45 3.31
C GLU A 87 3.41 9.00 3.51
N ALA A 88 3.49 8.17 2.47
CA ALA A 88 3.20 6.75 2.55
C ALA A 88 4.16 6.03 3.51
N GLU A 89 5.46 6.31 3.43
CA GLU A 89 6.49 5.77 4.34
C GLU A 89 6.24 6.20 5.79
N LYS A 90 5.91 7.47 6.03
CA LYS A 90 5.55 7.98 7.36
C LYS A 90 4.34 7.25 7.92
N LYS A 91 3.28 7.09 7.12
CA LYS A 91 2.05 6.40 7.54
C LYS A 91 2.34 4.93 7.87
N ALA A 92 3.09 4.24 7.02
CA ALA A 92 3.50 2.85 7.26
C ALA A 92 4.29 2.70 8.57
N LYS A 93 5.21 3.64 8.86
CA LYS A 93 5.99 3.63 10.10
C LYS A 93 5.13 3.84 11.34
N ILE A 94 4.21 4.80 11.31
CA ILE A 94 3.26 5.03 12.43
C ILE A 94 2.43 3.77 12.67
N GLU A 95 1.97 3.15 11.59
CA GLU A 95 1.20 1.93 11.67
C GLU A 95 2.00 0.78 12.31
N GLU A 96 3.24 0.58 11.89
CA GLU A 96 4.12 -0.45 12.45
C GLU A 96 4.41 -0.20 13.94
N MET A 97 4.69 1.05 14.32
CA MET A 97 4.88 1.41 15.73
C MET A 97 3.66 1.09 16.59
N ALA A 98 2.45 1.32 16.07
CA ALA A 98 1.22 0.97 16.78
C ALA A 98 1.09 -0.55 16.98
N LYS A 99 1.47 -1.38 15.99
CA LYS A 99 1.45 -2.85 16.10
C LYS A 99 2.44 -3.34 17.15
N ILE A 100 3.67 -2.83 17.12
CA ILE A 100 4.71 -3.15 18.10
C ILE A 100 4.25 -2.76 19.51
N SER A 101 3.73 -1.53 19.68
CA SER A 101 3.24 -1.06 20.97
C SER A 101 2.13 -1.94 21.55
N ILE A 102 1.16 -2.35 20.72
CA ILE A 102 0.10 -3.26 21.12
C ILE A 102 0.67 -4.61 21.58
N ARG A 103 1.57 -5.22 20.79
CA ARG A 103 2.20 -6.49 21.15
C ARG A 103 2.97 -6.38 22.46
N SER A 104 3.80 -5.35 22.62
CA SER A 104 4.57 -5.12 23.85
C SER A 104 3.68 -4.90 25.06
N ALA A 105 2.54 -4.23 24.90
CA ALA A 105 1.60 -4.02 25.99
C ALA A 105 0.90 -5.33 26.42
N VAL A 106 0.52 -6.20 25.46
CA VAL A 106 -0.01 -7.54 25.76
C VAL A 106 1.05 -8.39 26.47
N GLU A 107 2.27 -8.38 25.96
CA GLU A 107 3.40 -9.12 26.54
C GLU A 107 3.66 -8.67 27.98
N GLN A 108 3.75 -7.37 28.23
CA GLN A 108 3.92 -6.84 29.59
C GLN A 108 2.77 -7.24 30.50
N LEU A 109 1.52 -7.13 30.04
CA LEU A 109 0.35 -7.46 30.85
C LEU A 109 0.29 -8.95 31.22
N LEU A 110 0.63 -9.84 30.28
CA LEU A 110 0.55 -11.28 30.45
C LEU A 110 1.86 -11.90 30.98
N SER A 111 2.97 -11.16 30.99
CA SER A 111 4.29 -11.65 31.46
C SER A 111 4.29 -12.14 32.91
N THR A 112 3.39 -11.61 33.74
CA THR A 112 3.22 -11.99 35.15
C THR A 112 2.29 -13.17 35.35
N THR A 113 1.67 -13.66 34.28
CA THR A 113 0.73 -14.79 34.29
C THR A 113 1.42 -16.07 33.80
N HIS A 114 0.76 -17.22 33.97
CA HIS A 114 1.23 -18.50 33.41
C HIS A 114 0.52 -18.85 32.10
N TYR A 115 -0.19 -17.88 31.50
CA TYR A 115 -0.94 -18.13 30.28
C TYR A 115 -0.03 -18.11 29.05
N GLU A 116 -0.21 -19.10 28.20
CA GLU A 116 0.32 -19.05 26.84
C GLU A 116 -0.56 -18.11 26.01
N TRP A 117 0.04 -17.33 25.11
CA TRP A 117 -0.75 -16.41 24.30
C TRP A 117 -0.16 -16.23 22.90
N ASP A 118 -1.04 -15.90 21.96
CA ASP A 118 -0.69 -15.53 20.59
C ASP A 118 -1.53 -14.31 20.16
N LEU A 119 -0.89 -13.39 19.44
CA LEU A 119 -1.52 -12.17 18.95
C LEU A 119 -1.26 -12.04 17.45
N VAL A 120 -2.34 -12.11 16.68
CA VAL A 120 -2.32 -12.04 15.23
C VAL A 120 -3.00 -10.76 14.76
N ASP A 121 -2.29 -9.98 13.96
CA ASP A 121 -2.86 -8.83 13.24
C ASP A 121 -3.70 -9.31 12.04
N LYS A 122 -4.95 -8.85 11.95
CA LYS A 122 -5.89 -9.13 10.85
C LYS A 122 -6.23 -7.85 10.05
N GLY A 123 -5.44 -6.79 10.18
CA GLY A 123 -5.62 -5.50 9.52
C GLY A 123 -6.53 -4.56 10.31
N GLU A 124 -7.84 -4.85 10.33
CA GLU A 124 -8.84 -4.02 11.02
C GLU A 124 -8.89 -4.27 12.54
N PHE A 125 -8.46 -5.46 12.96
CA PHE A 125 -8.49 -5.90 14.35
C PHE A 125 -7.32 -6.84 14.65
N PHE A 126 -7.06 -7.02 15.94
CA PHE A 126 -6.15 -8.03 16.45
C PHE A 126 -6.96 -9.20 17.00
N SER A 127 -6.49 -10.41 16.72
CA SER A 127 -6.99 -11.64 17.35
C SER A 127 -5.99 -12.06 18.43
N LEU A 128 -6.43 -12.01 19.68
CA LEU A 128 -5.67 -12.46 20.84
C LEU A 128 -6.23 -13.81 21.28
N ARG A 129 -5.36 -14.81 21.32
CA ARG A 129 -5.64 -16.15 21.84
C ARG A 129 -4.84 -16.35 23.12
N ILE A 130 -5.49 -16.86 24.16
CA ILE A 130 -4.90 -17.09 25.48
C ILE A 130 -5.22 -18.51 25.92
N GLY A 131 -4.20 -19.33 26.09
CA GLY A 131 -4.28 -20.67 26.65
C GLY A 131 -4.31 -20.62 28.18
N MET A 132 -5.38 -21.19 28.75
CA MET A 132 -5.55 -21.35 30.19
C MET A 132 -5.40 -22.83 30.56
N GLY A 133 -4.17 -23.23 30.88
CA GLY A 133 -3.84 -24.63 31.17
C GLY A 133 -3.97 -25.54 29.93
N LYS A 134 -4.21 -26.85 30.15
CA LYS A 134 -4.11 -27.87 29.09
C LYS A 134 -5.33 -28.00 28.18
N LYS A 135 -6.48 -27.42 28.54
CA LYS A 135 -7.76 -27.72 27.86
C LYS A 135 -8.62 -26.51 27.50
N ASN A 136 -8.29 -25.32 27.99
CA ASN A 136 -9.11 -24.14 27.78
C ASN A 136 -8.35 -23.08 26.99
N VAL A 137 -9.03 -22.47 26.03
CA VAL A 137 -8.50 -21.39 25.21
C VAL A 137 -9.56 -20.29 25.15
N ILE A 138 -9.14 -19.05 25.40
CA ILE A 138 -9.95 -17.86 25.20
C ILE A 138 -9.47 -17.18 23.94
N SER A 139 -10.40 -16.89 23.03
CA SER A 139 -10.11 -16.12 21.83
C SER A 139 -10.94 -14.83 21.82
N MET A 140 -10.27 -13.70 21.61
CA MET A 140 -10.91 -12.39 21.55
C MET A 140 -10.42 -11.57 20.36
N THR A 141 -11.35 -10.79 19.79
CA THR A 141 -11.05 -9.84 18.72
C THR A 141 -11.14 -8.42 19.26
N LEU A 142 -10.09 -7.63 19.05
CA LEU A 142 -9.99 -6.27 19.55
C LEU A 142 -9.69 -5.31 18.40
N ASN A 143 -10.50 -4.27 18.24
CA ASN A 143 -10.27 -3.24 17.23
C ASN A 143 -8.97 -2.47 17.56
N ARG A 144 -8.15 -2.20 16.55
CA ARG A 144 -6.89 -1.46 16.66
C ARG A 144 -7.02 -0.11 17.39
N ARG A 145 -8.13 0.61 17.21
CA ARG A 145 -8.37 1.93 17.83
C ARG A 145 -8.64 1.88 19.33
N ASP A 146 -9.25 0.78 19.79
CA ASP A 146 -9.70 0.63 21.17
C ASP A 146 -8.84 -0.32 21.98
N PHE A 147 -7.85 -0.96 21.34
CA PHE A 147 -7.03 -2.01 21.93
C PHE A 147 -6.40 -1.56 23.26
N MET A 148 -5.66 -0.45 23.23
CA MET A 148 -4.97 0.08 24.41
C MET A 148 -5.92 0.52 25.52
N LYS A 149 -7.16 0.91 25.20
CA LYS A 149 -8.17 1.29 26.19
C LYS A 149 -8.78 0.08 26.91
N ARG A 150 -8.88 -1.06 26.22
CA ARG A 150 -9.49 -2.30 26.73
C ARG A 150 -8.47 -3.23 27.37
N LEU A 151 -7.19 -3.04 27.08
CA LEU A 151 -6.11 -3.87 27.60
C LEU A 151 -6.04 -3.89 29.14
N PRO A 152 -6.21 -2.78 29.88
CA PRO A 152 -6.17 -2.82 31.35
C PRO A 152 -7.25 -3.70 31.98
N THR A 153 -8.44 -3.81 31.36
CA THR A 153 -9.53 -4.63 31.88
C THR A 153 -9.40 -6.11 31.49
N LEU A 154 -8.40 -6.45 30.65
CA LEU A 154 -8.23 -7.80 30.15
C LEU A 154 -7.98 -8.81 31.28
N LEU A 155 -7.09 -8.51 32.23
CA LEU A 155 -6.80 -9.41 33.34
C LEU A 155 -8.03 -9.70 34.20
N GLU A 156 -8.87 -8.70 34.44
CA GLU A 156 -10.12 -8.86 35.19
C GLU A 156 -11.09 -9.79 34.43
N VAL A 157 -11.24 -9.61 33.12
CA VAL A 157 -12.06 -10.49 32.27
C VAL A 157 -11.51 -11.91 32.27
N LEU A 158 -10.20 -12.08 32.13
CA LEU A 158 -9.56 -13.40 32.16
C LEU A 158 -9.80 -14.10 33.49
N GLY A 159 -9.64 -13.42 34.63
CA GLY A 159 -9.92 -14.00 35.94
C GLY A 159 -11.39 -14.42 36.12
N ARG A 160 -12.33 -13.64 35.59
CA ARG A 160 -13.76 -14.01 35.60
C ARG A 160 -14.04 -15.24 34.74
N VAL A 161 -13.47 -15.30 33.55
CA VAL A 161 -13.66 -16.44 32.64
C VAL A 161 -12.96 -17.69 33.18
N GLU A 162 -11.76 -17.56 33.76
CA GLU A 162 -11.06 -18.68 34.40
C GLU A 162 -11.88 -19.26 35.56
N ASN A 163 -12.42 -18.40 36.44
CA ASN A 163 -13.31 -18.84 37.52
C ASN A 163 -14.54 -19.58 36.98
N LEU A 164 -15.15 -19.07 35.91
CA LEU A 164 -16.27 -19.73 35.26
C LEU A 164 -15.88 -21.11 34.70
N LEU A 165 -14.77 -21.19 33.96
CA LEU A 165 -14.29 -22.43 33.37
C LEU A 165 -13.93 -23.48 34.42
N ASN A 166 -13.39 -23.08 35.57
CA ASN A 166 -13.09 -23.98 36.69
C ASN A 166 -14.35 -24.60 37.32
N THR A 167 -15.51 -23.97 37.17
CA THR A 167 -16.79 -24.51 37.66
C THR A 167 -17.49 -25.43 36.66
N MET A 168 -16.99 -25.51 35.41
CA MET A 168 -17.64 -26.25 34.34
C MET A 168 -17.09 -27.69 34.25
N PRO A 169 -17.96 -28.70 34.11
CA PRO A 169 -17.53 -30.10 34.12
C PRO A 169 -16.86 -30.57 32.81
N PHE A 170 -16.76 -29.71 31.81
CA PHE A 170 -16.18 -30.02 30.50
C PHE A 170 -15.45 -28.79 29.91
N PRO A 171 -14.42 -29.01 29.08
CA PRO A 171 -13.71 -27.91 28.43
C PRO A 171 -14.60 -27.20 27.41
N MET A 172 -14.47 -25.87 27.34
CA MET A 172 -15.20 -25.03 26.38
C MET A 172 -14.28 -24.02 25.71
N ASP A 173 -14.55 -23.76 24.43
CA ASP A 173 -14.01 -22.62 23.69
C ASP A 173 -14.99 -21.45 23.84
N ILE A 174 -14.51 -20.32 24.35
CA ILE A 174 -15.29 -19.09 24.48
C ILE A 174 -14.73 -18.07 23.50
N THR A 175 -15.53 -17.78 22.48
CA THR A 175 -15.24 -16.74 21.48
C THR A 175 -16.02 -15.47 21.80
N MET A 176 -15.31 -14.37 22.05
CA MET A 176 -15.92 -13.04 22.18
C MET A 176 -15.73 -12.23 20.90
N THR A 177 -16.76 -12.21 20.05
CA THR A 177 -16.84 -11.34 18.88
C THR A 177 -17.81 -10.20 19.14
N LYS A 178 -17.41 -8.97 18.82
CA LYS A 178 -18.38 -7.87 18.66
C LYS A 178 -19.18 -8.19 17.39
N GLU A 179 -20.47 -8.50 17.52
CA GLU A 179 -21.38 -8.38 16.38
C GLU A 179 -21.32 -6.93 15.90
N PHE A 180 -20.99 -6.72 14.63
CA PHE A 180 -21.21 -5.45 13.97
C PHE A 180 -22.72 -5.27 13.81
N THR A 181 -23.40 -4.77 14.84
CA THR A 181 -24.72 -4.15 14.66
C THR A 181 -24.52 -2.92 13.79
N ARG A 182 -24.74 -3.09 12.48
CA ARG A 182 -24.96 -2.00 11.53
C ARG A 182 -26.26 -1.31 11.95
N PHE A 183 -26.16 -0.03 12.31
CA PHE A 183 -27.25 0.93 12.18
C PHE A 183 -26.83 1.94 11.12
#